data_AF-A0A8T4SDU3-F1
#
_entry.id   AF-A0A8T4SDU3-F1
#
_cell.length_a   1.000
_cell.length_b   1.000
_cell.length_c   1.000
_cell.angle_alpha   90.00
_cell.angle_beta   90.00
_cell.angle_gamma   90.00
#
_symmetry.space_group_name_H-M   'P 1'
#
loop_
_entity.id
_entity.type
_entity.pdbx_description
1 polymer ?
#
loop_
_entity_poly.entity_id
_entity_poly.type
_entity_poly.pdbx_seq_one_letter_code
_entity_poly.pdbx_strand_id
1 'polypeptide(L)'
;MDKPNWKIKIRNHKKAQVTLFIIIGLLLVIIVIVLIFIAKLVNESQEKRSTKEATETSASLQPLSDYVESCIETSAKKALEFVSDQSGYIYTNQKGDKQRLVAGFYVEHRGNQIPFRIQPPVSGEICKSGGEYPVKLETYPYISGGRRYDYASCFGRVVLFNLERIEKSMEKFIEGDIEDSSRCDFSNFKGLKIDKRQSTVNIESKESSTIFTVNYPLKVTDSSGAESSLSNFRTELKFSLNPIIEFSNTIMQKDTSDPRYDIKDGDSRFSVNVVEVAGGDDIVVIESQNIDFYGEKFQMIFARKNRKPILEFYAAGSELAAREGEPLSYEGIINKDIVALDPDEDAVTISIKVNNLQLIAGGSYIVTQEDLVSGEIPITLEVIDDGGLSDSQISSQKIEETAT
;
A
#
# COMPACT_ATOMS: atom_id res chain seq x y z
N MET A 1 -66.04 66.81 -30.85
CA MET A 1 -65.45 65.73 -31.66
C MET A 1 -65.03 64.64 -30.68
N ASP A 2 -65.95 63.71 -30.40
CA ASP A 2 -65.77 62.69 -29.37
C ASP A 2 -65.10 61.45 -29.96
N LYS A 3 -64.01 60.99 -29.30
CA LYS A 3 -63.26 59.80 -29.71
C LYS A 3 -63.99 58.54 -29.20
N PRO A 4 -64.27 57.54 -30.06
CA PRO A 4 -64.87 56.29 -29.62
C PRO A 4 -63.89 55.47 -28.77
N ASN A 5 -64.27 55.23 -27.52
CA ASN A 5 -63.54 54.45 -26.52
C ASN A 5 -63.92 52.97 -26.66
N TRP A 6 -63.15 52.19 -27.42
CA TRP A 6 -63.36 50.75 -27.58
C TRP A 6 -62.61 49.97 -26.48
N LYS A 7 -63.32 49.61 -25.40
CA LYS A 7 -62.79 48.68 -24.39
C LYS A 7 -62.99 47.24 -24.87
N ILE A 8 -61.95 46.59 -25.39
CA ILE A 8 -61.98 45.12 -25.62
C ILE A 8 -62.00 44.43 -24.27
N LYS A 9 -63.13 43.78 -23.96
CA LYS A 9 -63.31 42.96 -22.77
C LYS A 9 -62.76 41.56 -23.06
N ILE A 10 -61.46 41.36 -22.82
CA ILE A 10 -60.81 40.05 -22.93
C ILE A 10 -61.42 39.12 -21.86
N ARG A 11 -62.24 38.15 -22.29
CA ARG A 11 -62.75 37.10 -21.40
C ARG A 11 -61.59 36.17 -21.04
N ASN A 12 -61.21 36.15 -19.76
CA ASN A 12 -60.19 35.26 -19.21
C ASN A 12 -60.64 33.80 -19.30
N HIS A 13 -60.40 33.13 -20.42
CA HIS A 13 -60.53 31.67 -20.56
C HIS A 13 -59.32 30.98 -19.93
N LYS A 14 -59.18 31.10 -18.59
CA LYS A 14 -58.06 30.52 -17.82
C LYS A 14 -57.89 29.01 -18.05
N LYS A 15 -58.96 28.30 -18.44
CA LYS A 15 -58.94 26.86 -18.72
C LYS A 15 -58.32 26.50 -20.09
N ALA A 16 -58.43 27.37 -21.10
CA ALA A 16 -57.85 27.12 -22.42
C ALA A 16 -56.32 27.34 -22.44
N GLN A 17 -55.84 28.25 -21.58
CA GLN A 17 -54.42 28.57 -21.47
C GLN A 17 -53.60 27.39 -20.89
N VAL A 18 -54.18 26.62 -19.97
CA VAL A 18 -53.51 25.45 -19.37
C VAL A 18 -53.32 24.33 -20.41
N THR A 19 -54.34 24.03 -21.22
CA THR A 19 -54.24 23.02 -22.27
C THR A 19 -53.17 23.38 -23.31
N LEU A 20 -53.05 24.67 -23.65
CA LEU A 20 -52.03 25.16 -24.58
C LEU A 20 -50.61 24.90 -24.05
N PHE A 21 -50.35 25.18 -22.76
CA PHE A 21 -49.03 24.92 -22.17
C PHE A 21 -48.69 23.43 -22.12
N ILE A 22 -49.67 22.55 -21.88
CA ILE A 22 -49.46 21.09 -21.91
C ILE A 22 -49.06 20.61 -23.31
N ILE A 23 -49.74 21.10 -24.35
CA ILE A 23 -49.43 20.72 -25.75
C ILE A 23 -48.04 21.22 -26.15
N ILE A 24 -47.68 22.45 -25.78
CA ILE A 24 -46.35 23.02 -26.06
C ILE A 24 -45.24 22.22 -25.33
N GLY A 25 -45.47 21.88 -24.07
CA GLY A 25 -44.52 21.07 -23.28
C GLY A 25 -44.27 19.69 -23.91
N LEU A 26 -45.33 19.01 -24.33
CA LEU A 26 -45.21 17.71 -25.01
C LEU A 26 -44.45 17.81 -26.34
N LEU A 27 -44.71 18.87 -27.12
CA LEU A 27 -44.03 19.10 -28.39
C LEU A 27 -42.52 19.30 -28.19
N LEU A 28 -42.11 20.06 -27.16
CA LEU A 28 -40.70 20.27 -26.83
C LEU A 28 -39.98 18.97 -26.45
N VAL A 29 -40.63 18.09 -25.66
CA VAL A 29 -40.05 16.79 -25.30
C VAL A 29 -39.81 15.92 -26.53
N ILE A 30 -40.78 15.87 -27.46
CA ILE A 30 -40.65 15.12 -28.72
C ILE A 30 -39.47 15.64 -29.55
N ILE A 31 -39.29 16.97 -29.63
CA ILE A 31 -38.18 17.58 -30.36
C ILE A 31 -36.83 17.16 -29.77
N VAL A 32 -36.68 17.16 -28.44
CA VAL A 32 -35.43 16.74 -27.77
C VAL A 32 -35.11 15.28 -28.04
N ILE A 33 -36.11 14.39 -27.95
CA ILE A 33 -35.93 12.96 -28.25
C ILE A 33 -35.50 12.75 -29.70
N VAL A 34 -36.12 13.45 -30.65
CA VAL A 34 -35.76 13.39 -32.08
C VAL A 34 -34.34 13.91 -32.31
N LEU A 35 -33.94 15.00 -31.66
CA LEU A 35 -32.57 15.53 -31.78
C LEU A 35 -31.52 14.55 -31.24
N ILE A 36 -31.77 13.90 -30.09
CA ILE A 36 -30.89 12.86 -29.54
C ILE A 36 -30.80 11.67 -30.50
N PHE A 37 -31.92 11.26 -31.10
CA PHE A 37 -31.95 10.15 -32.06
C PHE A 37 -31.19 10.49 -33.34
N ILE A 38 -31.34 11.70 -33.88
CA ILE A 38 -30.58 12.17 -35.06
C ILE A 38 -29.08 12.25 -34.72
N ALA A 39 -28.71 12.78 -33.56
CA ALA A 39 -27.31 12.84 -33.13
C ALA A 39 -26.68 11.45 -33.05
N LYS A 40 -27.43 10.46 -32.53
CA LYS A 40 -26.98 9.07 -32.49
C LYS A 40 -26.83 8.47 -33.89
N LEU A 41 -27.80 8.69 -34.79
CA LEU A 41 -27.74 8.21 -36.17
C LEU A 41 -26.57 8.83 -36.96
N VAL A 42 -26.29 10.11 -36.77
CA VAL A 42 -25.18 10.79 -37.45
C VAL A 42 -23.85 10.24 -36.95
N ASN A 43 -23.67 10.06 -35.64
CA ASN A 43 -22.44 9.49 -35.06
C ASN A 43 -22.17 8.06 -35.56
N GLU A 44 -23.18 7.19 -35.59
CA GLU A 44 -23.03 5.82 -36.12
C GLU A 44 -22.67 5.79 -37.63
N SER A 45 -23.08 6.80 -38.40
CA SER A 45 -22.82 6.86 -39.84
C SER A 45 -21.43 7.39 -40.20
N GLN A 46 -20.86 8.30 -39.39
CA GLN A 46 -19.47 8.75 -39.53
C GLN A 46 -18.47 7.67 -39.14
N GLU A 47 -18.78 6.84 -38.13
CA GLU A 47 -17.95 5.66 -37.80
C GLU A 47 -17.90 4.67 -38.97
N LYS A 48 -19.02 4.44 -39.67
CA LYS A 48 -19.14 3.43 -40.76
C LYS A 48 -18.49 3.82 -42.09
N ARG A 49 -18.40 5.11 -42.43
CA ARG A 49 -17.74 5.56 -43.68
C ARG A 49 -16.22 5.61 -43.54
N SER A 50 -15.73 5.97 -42.35
CA SER A 50 -14.31 5.92 -42.00
C SER A 50 -13.79 4.48 -41.95
N THR A 51 -14.66 3.50 -41.68
CA THR A 51 -14.27 2.07 -41.64
C THR A 51 -14.05 1.48 -43.03
N LYS A 52 -14.87 1.75 -44.05
CA LYS A 52 -14.75 1.03 -45.34
C LYS A 52 -13.44 1.25 -46.08
N GLU A 53 -12.89 2.46 -46.05
CA GLU A 53 -11.57 2.79 -46.65
C GLU A 53 -10.41 2.36 -45.72
N ALA A 54 -10.65 2.33 -44.40
CA ALA A 54 -9.75 1.72 -43.44
C ALA A 54 -9.73 0.19 -43.51
N THR A 55 -10.79 -0.49 -43.98
CA THR A 55 -10.91 -1.97 -43.90
C THR A 55 -10.00 -2.68 -44.92
N GLU A 56 -9.86 -2.14 -46.14
CA GLU A 56 -8.94 -2.72 -47.13
C GLU A 56 -7.47 -2.43 -46.79
N THR A 57 -7.20 -1.24 -46.27
CA THR A 57 -5.87 -0.85 -45.79
C THR A 57 -5.46 -1.64 -44.54
N SER A 58 -6.40 -1.93 -43.61
CA SER A 58 -6.08 -2.64 -42.36
C SER A 58 -5.73 -4.11 -42.57
N ALA A 59 -6.30 -4.79 -43.57
CA ALA A 59 -6.02 -6.21 -43.80
C ALA A 59 -4.53 -6.47 -44.13
N SER A 60 -3.89 -5.57 -44.88
CA SER A 60 -2.47 -5.66 -45.22
C SER A 60 -1.54 -5.31 -44.07
N LEU A 61 -2.00 -4.48 -43.13
CA LEU A 61 -1.24 -4.01 -41.97
C LEU A 61 -1.51 -4.83 -40.70
N GLN A 62 -2.45 -5.78 -40.73
CA GLN A 62 -2.77 -6.62 -39.59
C GLN A 62 -1.53 -7.32 -38.99
N PRO A 63 -0.62 -7.91 -39.79
CA PRO A 63 0.58 -8.55 -39.23
C PRO A 63 1.51 -7.56 -38.51
N LEU A 64 1.55 -6.30 -38.95
CA LEU A 64 2.31 -5.24 -38.27
C LEU A 64 1.62 -4.84 -36.96
N SER A 65 0.28 -4.73 -36.97
CA SER A 65 -0.50 -4.44 -35.75
C SER A 65 -0.31 -5.53 -34.70
N ASP A 66 -0.47 -6.80 -35.08
CA ASP A 66 -0.31 -7.96 -34.19
C ASP A 66 1.11 -8.01 -33.60
N TYR A 67 2.13 -7.69 -34.41
CA TYR A 67 3.51 -7.61 -33.95
C TYR A 67 3.72 -6.49 -32.92
N VAL A 68 3.15 -5.31 -33.16
CA VAL A 68 3.23 -4.19 -32.21
C VAL A 68 2.50 -4.52 -30.91
N GLU A 69 1.31 -5.13 -30.98
CA GLU A 69 0.56 -5.56 -29.80
C GLU A 69 1.36 -6.60 -29.00
N SER A 70 1.99 -7.58 -29.65
CA SER A 70 2.86 -8.55 -28.98
C SER A 70 4.08 -7.88 -28.32
N CYS A 71 4.65 -6.86 -28.97
CA CYS A 71 5.76 -6.07 -28.42
C CYS A 71 5.34 -5.32 -27.14
N ILE A 72 4.16 -4.68 -27.17
CA ILE A 72 3.56 -3.98 -26.03
C ILE A 72 3.25 -4.97 -24.91
N GLU A 73 2.61 -6.10 -25.23
CA GLU A 73 2.25 -7.13 -24.26
C GLU A 73 3.51 -7.64 -23.54
N THR A 74 4.59 -7.91 -24.28
CA THR A 74 5.89 -8.32 -23.70
C THR A 74 6.47 -7.24 -22.78
N SER A 75 6.38 -5.97 -23.19
CA SER A 75 6.87 -4.83 -22.38
C SER A 75 6.04 -4.66 -21.10
N ALA A 76 4.72 -4.81 -21.20
CA ALA A 76 3.80 -4.77 -20.06
C ALA A 76 4.08 -5.90 -19.05
N LYS A 77 4.36 -7.11 -19.53
CA LYS A 77 4.77 -8.24 -18.67
C LYS A 77 6.03 -7.92 -17.89
N LYS A 78 7.06 -7.45 -18.59
CA LYS A 78 8.34 -7.09 -17.96
C LYS A 78 8.20 -5.94 -16.96
N ALA A 79 7.30 -4.99 -17.22
CA ALA A 79 6.96 -3.92 -16.28
C ALA A 79 6.37 -4.49 -14.98
N LEU A 80 5.46 -5.46 -15.11
CA LEU A 80 4.85 -6.15 -13.97
C LEU A 80 5.85 -6.99 -13.17
N GLU A 81 6.75 -7.70 -13.84
CA GLU A 81 7.87 -8.42 -13.19
C GLU A 81 8.71 -7.45 -12.36
N PHE A 82 9.10 -6.30 -12.91
CA PHE A 82 9.85 -5.30 -12.15
C PHE A 82 9.07 -4.73 -10.97
N VAL A 83 7.78 -4.42 -11.14
CA VAL A 83 6.92 -3.95 -10.05
C VAL A 83 6.80 -4.99 -8.94
N SER A 84 6.65 -6.28 -9.29
CA SER A 84 6.66 -7.42 -8.36
C SER A 84 7.96 -7.46 -7.57
N ASP A 85 9.09 -7.42 -8.27
CA ASP A 85 10.42 -7.67 -7.71
C ASP A 85 11.06 -6.46 -7.03
N GLN A 86 10.46 -5.27 -7.12
CA GLN A 86 11.04 -4.02 -6.62
C GLN A 86 10.10 -3.24 -5.71
N SER A 87 9.08 -3.92 -5.19
CA SER A 87 8.11 -3.31 -4.28
C SER A 87 7.42 -2.10 -4.94
N GLY A 88 6.82 -2.29 -6.11
CA GLY A 88 5.91 -1.31 -6.70
C GLY A 88 6.55 -0.25 -7.61
N TYR A 89 7.87 -0.08 -7.63
CA TYR A 89 8.50 0.96 -8.44
C TYR A 89 9.60 0.43 -9.33
N ILE A 90 9.70 0.98 -10.54
CA ILE A 90 10.79 0.71 -11.48
C ILE A 90 11.81 1.85 -11.36
N TYR A 91 13.08 1.51 -11.09
CA TYR A 91 14.14 2.50 -10.89
C TYR A 91 14.79 2.95 -12.22
N THR A 92 15.45 4.12 -12.21
CA THR A 92 16.02 4.74 -13.42
C THR A 92 17.06 3.88 -14.15
N ASN A 93 17.85 3.08 -13.42
CA ASN A 93 18.80 2.14 -14.02
C ASN A 93 18.13 1.01 -14.82
N GLN A 94 16.81 0.86 -14.68
CA GLN A 94 15.97 -0.08 -15.42
C GLN A 94 14.96 0.66 -16.32
N LYS A 95 15.29 1.89 -16.76
CA LYS A 95 14.43 2.77 -17.57
C LYS A 95 13.17 3.28 -16.84
N GLY A 96 13.08 3.13 -15.52
CA GLY A 96 12.03 3.74 -14.72
C GLY A 96 12.27 5.23 -14.44
N ASP A 97 11.51 5.80 -13.51
CA ASP A 97 11.55 7.24 -13.19
C ASP A 97 11.97 7.56 -11.76
N LYS A 98 12.16 6.52 -10.94
CA LYS A 98 12.60 6.66 -9.55
C LYS A 98 14.10 6.65 -9.47
N GLN A 99 14.63 7.69 -8.85
CA GLN A 99 16.04 7.73 -8.48
C GLN A 99 16.38 6.53 -7.61
N ARG A 100 17.62 6.06 -7.75
CA ARG A 100 18.17 4.96 -6.97
C ARG A 100 17.97 5.22 -5.48
N LEU A 101 17.61 4.17 -4.74
CA LEU A 101 17.46 4.25 -3.30
C LEU A 101 18.80 4.57 -2.64
N VAL A 102 18.75 5.42 -1.61
CA VAL A 102 19.90 5.73 -0.78
C VAL A 102 20.16 4.54 0.15
N ALA A 103 21.44 4.20 0.36
CA ALA A 103 21.83 3.13 1.27
C ALA A 103 21.17 3.31 2.65
N GLY A 104 20.69 2.21 3.24
CA GLY A 104 19.97 2.20 4.52
C GLY A 104 18.45 2.34 4.42
N PHE A 105 17.89 2.58 3.22
CA PHE A 105 16.45 2.60 2.95
C PHE A 105 15.95 1.37 2.19
N TYR A 106 16.81 0.36 2.00
CA TYR A 106 16.48 -0.87 1.30
C TYR A 106 17.35 -2.03 1.80
N VAL A 107 16.89 -3.24 1.48
CA VAL A 107 17.65 -4.49 1.54
C VAL A 107 17.86 -5.02 0.12
N GLU A 108 19.00 -5.67 -0.14
CA GLU A 108 19.24 -6.38 -1.40
C GLU A 108 18.60 -7.78 -1.35
N HIS A 109 17.76 -8.11 -2.33
CA HIS A 109 17.16 -9.44 -2.47
C HIS A 109 17.15 -9.87 -3.93
N ARG A 110 17.74 -11.04 -4.23
CA ARG A 110 17.83 -11.58 -5.60
C ARG A 110 18.42 -10.56 -6.62
N GLY A 111 19.32 -9.69 -6.15
CA GLY A 111 19.94 -8.64 -6.97
C GLY A 111 19.09 -7.38 -7.18
N ASN A 112 17.96 -7.26 -6.48
CA ASN A 112 17.09 -6.09 -6.50
C ASN A 112 17.11 -5.33 -5.16
N GLN A 113 16.93 -4.02 -5.23
CA GLN A 113 16.84 -3.14 -4.07
C GLN A 113 15.39 -3.06 -3.58
N ILE A 114 15.09 -3.70 -2.46
CA ILE A 114 13.74 -3.76 -1.89
C ILE A 114 13.60 -2.68 -0.81
N PRO A 115 12.80 -1.63 -1.03
CA PRO A 115 12.67 -0.53 -0.08
C PRO A 115 12.01 -0.99 1.23
N PHE A 116 12.46 -0.42 2.35
CA PHE A 116 11.79 -0.57 3.64
C PHE A 116 10.46 0.18 3.63
N ARG A 117 9.37 -0.58 3.54
CA ARG A 117 8.00 -0.09 3.60
C ARG A 117 7.48 -0.02 5.03
N ILE A 118 8.00 -0.88 5.90
CA ILE A 118 7.82 -0.81 7.35
C ILE A 118 9.16 -0.44 7.98
N GLN A 119 9.17 0.61 8.79
CA GLN A 119 10.38 1.13 9.43
C GLN A 119 10.14 1.35 10.92
N PRO A 120 11.19 1.38 11.76
CA PRO A 120 11.07 1.84 13.14
C PRO A 120 10.39 3.20 13.23
N PRO A 121 9.65 3.46 14.32
CA PRO A 121 9.05 4.76 14.57
C PRO A 121 10.15 5.84 14.58
N VAL A 122 9.87 7.04 14.04
CA VAL A 122 10.75 8.18 14.34
C VAL A 122 10.55 8.47 15.81
N SER A 123 11.63 8.74 16.54
CA SER A 123 11.63 9.20 17.92
C SER A 123 10.93 10.57 18.07
N GLY A 124 9.62 10.62 17.81
CA GLY A 124 8.74 11.75 18.07
C GLY A 124 8.20 11.64 19.48
N GLU A 125 7.97 12.78 20.14
CA GLU A 125 7.49 12.86 21.54
C GLU A 125 6.25 12.02 21.85
N ILE A 126 5.44 11.73 20.82
CA ILE A 126 4.20 10.95 20.94
C ILE A 126 4.49 9.46 21.20
N CYS A 127 5.68 8.95 20.82
CA CYS A 127 6.10 7.55 20.99
C CYS A 127 7.41 7.42 21.78
N LYS A 128 7.90 8.51 22.40
CA LYS A 128 9.13 8.46 23.21
C LYS A 128 8.86 7.64 24.46
N SER A 129 9.33 6.39 24.45
CA SER A 129 9.69 5.63 25.67
C SER A 129 10.84 6.27 26.46
N GLY A 130 11.40 7.39 26.00
CA GLY A 130 12.50 8.13 26.63
C GLY A 130 12.10 9.35 27.49
N GLY A 131 10.81 9.63 27.67
CA GLY A 131 10.37 10.32 28.90
C GLY A 131 10.27 9.25 29.98
N GLU A 132 10.66 9.56 31.23
CA GLU A 132 10.52 8.65 32.40
C GLU A 132 9.30 7.76 32.24
N TYR A 133 9.53 6.51 31.84
CA TYR A 133 8.46 5.59 31.54
C TYR A 133 7.87 5.13 32.89
N PRO A 134 6.54 5.14 33.05
CA PRO A 134 5.56 5.66 32.10
C PRO A 134 5.49 7.19 32.22
N VAL A 135 5.49 7.89 31.09
CA VAL A 135 4.75 9.15 31.05
C VAL A 135 3.35 8.75 31.50
N LYS A 136 2.87 9.27 32.63
CA LYS A 136 1.50 9.06 33.13
C LYS A 136 0.48 9.64 32.15
N LEU A 137 0.44 9.14 30.93
CA LEU A 137 -0.73 9.13 30.11
C LEU A 137 -1.52 7.94 30.64
N GLU A 138 -2.52 8.22 31.48
CA GLU A 138 -3.54 7.24 31.95
C GLU A 138 -4.23 6.48 30.79
N THR A 139 -3.86 6.75 29.54
CA THR A 139 -4.51 6.33 28.32
C THR A 139 -3.59 5.64 27.31
N TYR A 140 -2.33 5.34 27.64
CA TYR A 140 -1.38 4.84 26.65
C TYR A 140 -0.73 3.49 27.00
N PRO A 141 -1.03 2.43 26.22
CA PRO A 141 -2.36 2.03 25.77
C PRO A 141 -2.96 1.10 26.84
N TYR A 142 -3.41 1.64 27.96
CA TYR A 142 -4.09 0.87 29.01
C TYR A 142 -5.31 1.62 29.54
N ILE A 143 -6.32 1.85 28.69
CA ILE A 143 -7.65 2.20 29.21
C ILE A 143 -8.22 0.92 29.84
N SER A 144 -8.41 0.94 31.16
CA SER A 144 -9.11 -0.10 31.91
C SER A 144 -10.51 -0.31 31.32
N GLY A 145 -10.76 -1.47 30.68
CA GLY A 145 -12.12 -1.85 30.28
C GLY A 145 -12.35 -2.34 28.84
N GLY A 146 -11.32 -2.49 28.00
CA GLY A 146 -11.45 -3.09 26.67
C GLY A 146 -10.80 -2.21 25.60
N ARG A 147 -9.68 -2.67 25.03
CA ARG A 147 -8.78 -1.78 24.27
C ARG A 147 -9.05 -1.87 22.77
N ARG A 148 -9.36 -0.71 22.19
CA ARG A 148 -9.08 -0.38 20.79
C ARG A 148 -7.71 0.30 20.73
N TYR A 149 -6.81 -0.24 19.93
CA TYR A 149 -5.54 0.40 19.56
C TYR A 149 -5.81 1.28 18.34
N ASP A 150 -5.77 2.61 18.51
CA ASP A 150 -6.00 3.56 17.41
C ASP A 150 -4.79 4.52 17.27
N TYR A 151 -3.59 3.95 17.32
CA TYR A 151 -2.34 4.66 17.07
C TYR A 151 -1.46 3.87 16.11
N ALA A 152 -1.82 3.88 14.82
CA ALA A 152 -1.15 3.18 13.72
C ALA A 152 0.29 3.67 13.39
N SER A 153 0.99 4.29 14.33
CA SER A 153 2.32 4.89 14.12
C SER A 153 3.33 4.63 15.23
N CYS A 154 2.92 3.90 16.27
CA CYS A 154 3.70 3.78 17.50
C CYS A 154 4.63 2.57 17.48
N PHE A 155 4.25 1.54 16.72
CA PHE A 155 5.02 0.32 16.51
C PHE A 155 5.73 0.32 15.15
N GLY A 156 5.73 1.45 14.45
CA GLY A 156 6.41 1.57 13.17
C GLY A 156 5.87 2.70 12.31
N ARG A 157 6.56 2.96 11.21
CA ARG A 157 6.12 3.80 10.11
C ARG A 157 5.89 2.95 8.90
N VAL A 158 4.79 3.22 8.21
CA VAL A 158 4.44 2.57 6.96
C VAL A 158 4.53 3.54 5.78
N VAL A 159 5.06 3.07 4.65
CA VAL A 159 5.02 3.75 3.35
C VAL A 159 4.15 2.94 2.40
N LEU A 160 2.85 3.21 2.41
CA LEU A 160 1.87 2.47 1.62
C LEU A 160 2.17 2.49 0.12
N PHE A 161 1.79 1.41 -0.55
CA PHE A 161 1.71 1.37 -2.01
C PHE A 161 0.64 2.34 -2.50
N ASN A 162 0.91 2.99 -3.62
CA ASN A 162 -0.01 3.90 -4.28
C ASN A 162 -0.13 3.46 -5.74
N LEU A 163 -1.31 2.92 -6.09
CA LEU A 163 -1.59 2.34 -7.40
C LEU A 163 -1.25 3.30 -8.54
N GLU A 164 -1.73 4.55 -8.50
CA GLU A 164 -1.48 5.55 -9.54
C GLU A 164 0.04 5.77 -9.77
N ARG A 165 0.84 5.80 -8.70
CA ARG A 165 2.30 5.94 -8.83
C ARG A 165 2.96 4.68 -9.39
N ILE A 166 2.41 3.50 -9.12
CA ILE A 166 2.90 2.22 -9.67
C ILE A 166 2.59 2.19 -11.17
N GLU A 167 1.34 2.46 -11.55
CA GLU A 167 0.89 2.56 -12.95
C GLU A 167 1.76 3.56 -13.72
N LYS A 168 1.99 4.76 -13.17
CA LYS A 168 2.86 5.75 -13.82
C LYS A 168 4.31 5.33 -13.97
N SER A 169 4.83 4.52 -13.04
CA SER A 169 6.19 3.96 -13.13
C SER A 169 6.26 2.94 -14.26
N MET A 170 5.23 2.09 -14.40
CA MET A 170 5.09 1.14 -15.49
C MET A 170 4.89 1.82 -16.86
N GLU A 171 4.07 2.88 -16.95
CA GLU A 171 3.86 3.65 -18.17
C GLU A 171 5.20 4.11 -18.77
N LYS A 172 6.01 4.79 -17.95
CA LYS A 172 7.32 5.30 -18.39
C LYS A 172 8.28 4.20 -18.79
N PHE A 173 8.28 3.08 -18.05
CA PHE A 173 9.07 1.92 -18.42
C PHE A 173 8.67 1.36 -19.78
N ILE A 174 7.36 1.18 -20.02
CA ILE A 174 6.82 0.63 -21.27
C ILE A 174 7.11 1.59 -22.43
N GLU A 175 6.94 2.90 -22.26
CA GLU A 175 7.34 3.92 -23.25
C GLU A 175 8.81 3.77 -23.63
N GLY A 176 9.70 3.71 -22.63
CA GLY A 176 11.15 3.57 -22.86
C GLY A 176 11.57 2.19 -23.38
N ASP A 177 10.83 1.12 -23.10
CA ASP A 177 11.12 -0.22 -23.63
C ASP A 177 10.64 -0.37 -25.08
N ILE A 178 9.49 0.19 -25.46
CA ILE A 178 8.98 0.17 -26.84
C ILE A 178 9.84 1.04 -27.76
N GLU A 179 10.35 2.17 -27.26
CA GLU A 179 11.24 3.06 -28.03
C GLU A 179 12.64 2.46 -28.23
N ASP A 180 13.03 1.46 -27.44
CA ASP A 180 14.27 0.72 -27.64
C ASP A 180 14.21 -0.07 -28.95
N SER A 181 15.14 0.25 -29.86
CA SER A 181 15.23 -0.38 -31.18
C SER A 181 15.31 -1.91 -31.16
N SER A 182 15.78 -2.49 -30.05
CA SER A 182 15.89 -3.94 -29.88
C SER A 182 14.57 -4.63 -29.54
N ARG A 183 13.58 -3.88 -29.03
CA ARG A 183 12.31 -4.43 -28.54
C ARG A 183 11.27 -4.57 -29.65
N CYS A 184 10.97 -3.49 -30.36
CA CYS A 184 10.08 -3.50 -31.53
C CYS A 184 10.91 -3.27 -32.81
N ASP A 185 11.56 -4.32 -33.29
CA ASP A 185 12.34 -4.32 -34.53
C ASP A 185 11.47 -4.59 -35.75
N PHE A 186 11.22 -3.54 -36.53
CA PHE A 186 10.42 -3.61 -37.75
C PHE A 186 11.23 -4.05 -38.99
N SER A 187 12.51 -4.40 -38.84
CA SER A 187 13.37 -4.85 -39.96
C SER A 187 12.83 -6.07 -40.70
N ASN A 188 11.99 -6.88 -40.03
CA ASN A 188 11.36 -8.07 -40.61
C ASN A 188 10.24 -7.76 -41.61
N PHE A 189 9.69 -6.54 -41.60
CA PHE A 189 8.61 -6.12 -42.49
C PHE A 189 9.14 -5.59 -43.82
N LYS A 190 9.64 -6.51 -44.67
CA LYS A 190 10.17 -6.17 -46.00
C LYS A 190 9.11 -5.51 -46.86
N GLY A 191 9.50 -4.44 -47.56
CA GLY A 191 8.60 -3.69 -48.45
C GLY A 191 7.73 -2.65 -47.74
N LEU A 192 7.87 -2.51 -46.42
CA LEU A 192 7.30 -1.41 -45.65
C LEU A 192 8.42 -0.49 -45.16
N LYS A 193 8.23 0.81 -45.32
CA LYS A 193 9.00 1.84 -44.61
C LYS A 193 8.16 2.31 -43.43
N ILE A 194 8.67 2.15 -42.21
CA ILE A 194 7.94 2.44 -40.98
C ILE A 194 8.65 3.57 -40.23
N ASP A 195 8.02 4.75 -40.21
CA ASP A 195 8.49 5.91 -39.45
C ASP A 195 7.76 5.95 -38.10
N LYS A 196 8.51 5.80 -37.00
CA LYS A 196 8.00 5.77 -35.62
C LYS A 196 7.94 7.18 -35.02
N ARG A 197 6.97 7.42 -34.13
CA ARG A 197 6.94 8.62 -33.26
C ARG A 197 6.92 8.21 -31.79
N GLN A 198 7.15 9.19 -30.91
CA GLN A 198 7.11 9.01 -29.47
C GLN A 198 5.78 8.37 -29.04
N SER A 199 5.84 7.35 -28.20
CA SER A 199 4.66 6.67 -27.67
C SER A 199 4.19 7.29 -26.37
N THR A 200 2.90 7.17 -26.07
CA THR A 200 2.35 7.44 -24.74
C THR A 200 1.57 6.22 -24.26
N VAL A 201 1.74 5.85 -23.00
CA VAL A 201 1.06 4.70 -22.38
C VAL A 201 0.08 5.20 -21.32
N ASN A 202 -1.10 4.59 -21.27
CA ASN A 202 -2.05 4.75 -20.18
C ASN A 202 -2.43 3.37 -19.64
N ILE A 203 -2.31 3.20 -18.32
CA ILE A 203 -2.66 1.94 -17.64
C ILE A 203 -3.93 2.15 -16.82
N GLU A 204 -4.85 1.18 -16.89
CA GLU A 204 -6.06 1.15 -16.08
C GLU A 204 -6.19 -0.23 -15.42
N SER A 205 -5.98 -0.29 -14.10
CA SER A 205 -6.23 -1.49 -13.29
C SER A 205 -7.70 -1.59 -12.87
N LYS A 206 -8.42 -2.56 -13.45
CA LYS A 206 -9.80 -2.95 -13.10
C LYS A 206 -9.80 -4.05 -12.04
N GLU A 207 -10.97 -4.50 -11.62
CA GLU A 207 -11.11 -5.55 -10.59
C GLU A 207 -10.45 -6.88 -10.96
N SER A 208 -10.49 -7.27 -12.24
CA SER A 208 -10.00 -8.57 -12.72
C SER A 208 -8.98 -8.50 -13.85
N SER A 209 -8.69 -7.30 -14.36
CA SER A 209 -7.76 -7.10 -15.47
C SER A 209 -7.06 -5.75 -15.40
N THR A 210 -5.94 -5.64 -16.10
CA THR A 210 -5.17 -4.42 -16.24
C THR A 210 -5.06 -4.15 -17.73
N ILE A 211 -5.57 -2.99 -18.15
CA ILE A 211 -5.64 -2.59 -19.55
C ILE A 211 -4.52 -1.60 -19.83
N PHE A 212 -3.73 -1.88 -20.86
CA PHE A 212 -2.67 -1.03 -21.35
C PHE A 212 -3.12 -0.45 -22.68
N THR A 213 -3.31 0.87 -22.71
CA THR A 213 -3.63 1.59 -23.94
C THR A 213 -2.40 2.36 -24.37
N VAL A 214 -1.85 2.04 -25.53
CA VAL A 214 -0.61 2.62 -26.04
C VAL A 214 -0.90 3.38 -27.31
N ASN A 215 -0.80 4.70 -27.26
CA ASN A 215 -0.79 5.50 -28.47
C ASN A 215 0.64 5.51 -29.02
N TYR A 216 0.90 4.63 -30.00
CA TYR A 216 2.19 4.52 -30.69
C TYR A 216 2.02 4.87 -32.18
N PRO A 217 2.18 6.13 -32.58
CA PRO A 217 1.89 6.54 -33.96
C PRO A 217 2.96 6.01 -34.92
N LEU A 218 2.57 5.12 -35.82
CA LEU A 218 3.39 4.55 -36.88
C LEU A 218 2.90 5.07 -38.23
N LYS A 219 3.79 5.72 -38.99
CA LYS A 219 3.53 6.04 -40.39
C LYS A 219 4.17 4.95 -41.26
N VAL A 220 3.34 4.26 -42.04
CA VAL A 220 3.75 3.14 -42.89
C VAL A 220 3.65 3.56 -44.34
N THR A 221 4.71 3.38 -45.11
CA THR A 221 4.72 3.55 -46.56
C THR A 221 5.01 2.21 -47.21
N ASP A 222 4.11 1.72 -48.06
CA ASP A 222 4.30 0.44 -48.75
C ASP A 222 5.19 0.57 -50.00
N SER A 223 5.44 -0.57 -50.67
CA SER A 223 6.23 -0.61 -51.90
C SER A 223 5.65 0.18 -53.08
N SER A 224 4.34 0.49 -53.07
CA SER A 224 3.68 1.32 -54.08
C SER A 224 3.77 2.82 -53.78
N GLY A 225 4.25 3.18 -52.58
CA GLY A 225 4.29 4.55 -52.09
C GLY A 225 3.00 4.98 -51.39
N ALA A 226 2.03 4.08 -51.21
CA ALA A 226 0.82 4.36 -50.45
C ALA A 226 1.17 4.54 -48.97
N GLU A 227 0.62 5.59 -48.35
CA GLU A 227 0.83 5.88 -46.94
C GLU A 227 -0.36 5.41 -46.10
N SER A 228 -0.07 4.92 -44.91
CA SER A 228 -1.06 4.51 -43.92
C SER A 228 -0.55 4.85 -42.53
N SER A 229 -1.46 5.00 -41.58
CA SER A 229 -1.10 5.24 -40.19
C SER A 229 -1.74 4.22 -39.27
N LEU A 230 -0.95 3.67 -38.36
CA LEU A 230 -1.43 2.90 -37.22
C LEU A 230 -1.19 3.72 -35.96
N SER A 231 -2.19 3.76 -35.08
CA SER A 231 -2.08 4.38 -33.77
C SER A 231 -3.10 3.74 -32.86
N ASN A 232 -2.87 3.83 -31.55
CA ASN A 232 -3.70 3.23 -30.50
C ASN A 232 -3.74 1.70 -30.57
N PHE A 233 -2.89 1.10 -29.76
CA PHE A 233 -2.87 -0.32 -29.49
C PHE A 233 -3.43 -0.56 -28.10
N ARG A 234 -4.05 -1.71 -27.91
CA ARG A 234 -4.64 -2.07 -26.63
C ARG A 234 -4.30 -3.52 -26.31
N THR A 235 -3.71 -3.73 -25.15
CA THR A 235 -3.55 -5.08 -24.59
C THR A 235 -4.20 -5.14 -23.22
N GLU A 236 -4.75 -6.30 -22.88
CA GLU A 236 -5.43 -6.56 -21.61
C GLU A 236 -4.81 -7.80 -20.99
N LEU A 237 -4.19 -7.60 -19.83
CA LEU A 237 -3.71 -8.71 -19.01
C LEU A 237 -4.83 -9.07 -18.03
N LYS A 238 -5.19 -10.37 -17.96
CA LYS A 238 -6.21 -10.91 -17.03
C LYS A 238 -5.68 -10.98 -15.60
N PHE A 239 -5.24 -9.83 -15.10
CA PHE A 239 -4.58 -9.63 -13.84
C PHE A 239 -4.93 -8.25 -13.30
N SER A 240 -5.20 -8.13 -12.01
CA SER A 240 -5.41 -6.83 -11.35
C SER A 240 -4.36 -6.59 -10.27
N LEU A 241 -3.79 -5.39 -10.29
CA LEU A 241 -2.89 -4.91 -9.24
C LEU A 241 -3.67 -4.51 -7.97
N ASN A 242 -4.95 -4.16 -8.07
CA ASN A 242 -5.69 -3.54 -6.96
C ASN A 242 -5.79 -4.47 -5.74
N PRO A 243 -6.26 -5.73 -5.88
CA PRO A 243 -6.48 -6.59 -4.71
C PRO A 243 -5.19 -6.86 -3.93
N ILE A 244 -4.07 -7.09 -4.62
CA ILE A 244 -2.79 -7.38 -3.94
C ILE A 244 -2.20 -6.12 -3.31
N ILE A 245 -2.34 -4.95 -3.93
CA ILE A 245 -1.90 -3.66 -3.36
C ILE A 245 -2.72 -3.33 -2.10
N GLU A 246 -4.04 -3.47 -2.17
CA GLU A 246 -4.94 -3.22 -1.02
C GLU A 246 -4.64 -4.15 0.15
N PHE A 247 -4.46 -5.45 -0.14
CA PHE A 247 -4.07 -6.42 0.86
C PHE A 247 -2.70 -6.09 1.47
N SER A 248 -1.70 -5.78 0.64
CA SER A 248 -0.36 -5.38 1.10
C SER A 248 -0.45 -4.16 2.04
N ASN A 249 -1.20 -3.13 1.65
CA ASN A 249 -1.41 -1.95 2.48
C ASN A 249 -2.11 -2.27 3.80
N THR A 250 -3.08 -3.18 3.77
CA THR A 250 -3.82 -3.62 4.97
C THR A 250 -2.91 -4.32 5.96
N ILE A 251 -2.08 -5.28 5.52
CA ILE A 251 -1.18 -5.99 6.43
C ILE A 251 -0.11 -5.06 7.00
N MET A 252 0.46 -4.16 6.18
CA MET A 252 1.44 -3.19 6.68
C MET A 252 0.84 -2.24 7.72
N GLN A 253 -0.42 -1.83 7.54
CA GLN A 253 -1.10 -1.01 8.54
C GLN A 253 -1.33 -1.78 9.84
N LYS A 254 -1.82 -3.02 9.76
CA LYS A 254 -2.04 -3.87 10.94
C LYS A 254 -0.76 -4.10 11.72
N ASP A 255 0.31 -4.52 11.04
CA ASP A 255 1.64 -4.75 11.60
C ASP A 255 2.20 -3.51 12.33
N THR A 256 1.99 -2.30 11.80
CA THR A 256 2.41 -1.07 12.48
C THR A 256 1.47 -0.56 13.58
N SER A 257 0.28 -1.15 13.71
CA SER A 257 -0.78 -0.71 14.63
C SER A 257 -1.02 -1.63 15.82
N ASP A 258 -0.67 -2.92 15.68
CA ASP A 258 -0.83 -3.94 16.72
C ASP A 258 0.43 -4.81 16.78
N PRO A 259 1.21 -4.76 17.87
CA PRO A 259 2.45 -5.52 17.99
C PRO A 259 2.21 -7.02 18.26
N ARG A 260 0.94 -7.45 18.33
CA ARG A 260 0.56 -8.87 18.40
C ARG A 260 0.10 -9.42 17.06
N TYR A 261 -0.04 -8.58 16.04
CA TYR A 261 -0.45 -9.02 14.73
C TYR A 261 0.67 -9.84 14.10
N ASP A 262 0.40 -11.12 13.78
CA ASP A 262 1.32 -11.92 12.99
C ASP A 262 1.16 -11.53 11.52
N ILE A 263 2.21 -10.99 10.91
CA ILE A 263 2.17 -10.59 9.50
C ILE A 263 1.86 -11.76 8.54
N LYS A 264 2.04 -13.01 8.99
CA LYS A 264 1.70 -14.23 8.24
C LYS A 264 0.20 -14.53 8.23
N ASP A 265 -0.59 -13.84 9.05
CA ASP A 265 -2.06 -13.94 9.05
C ASP A 265 -2.62 -13.41 7.72
N GLY A 266 -2.77 -14.34 6.77
CA GLY A 266 -3.19 -14.09 5.40
C GLY A 266 -4.71 -13.98 5.22
N ASP A 267 -5.10 -13.46 4.06
CA ASP A 267 -6.44 -13.61 3.49
C ASP A 267 -6.46 -14.89 2.64
N SER A 268 -7.60 -15.59 2.54
CA SER A 268 -7.77 -16.76 1.66
C SER A 268 -7.28 -16.58 0.21
N ARG A 269 -7.17 -15.34 -0.28
CA ARG A 269 -6.71 -14.98 -1.63
C ARG A 269 -5.18 -14.86 -1.75
N PHE A 270 -4.46 -14.75 -0.64
CA PHE A 270 -3.03 -14.44 -0.61
C PHE A 270 -2.30 -15.27 0.45
N SER A 271 -1.10 -15.76 0.11
CA SER A 271 -0.18 -16.28 1.13
C SER A 271 0.89 -15.25 1.43
N VAL A 272 1.26 -15.12 2.69
CA VAL A 272 2.35 -14.25 3.13
C VAL A 272 3.49 -15.12 3.62
N ASN A 273 4.68 -14.92 3.05
CA ASN A 273 5.92 -15.54 3.50
C ASN A 273 6.86 -14.44 3.99
N VAL A 274 7.54 -14.69 5.11
CA VAL A 274 8.56 -13.79 5.66
C VAL A 274 9.92 -14.45 5.49
N VAL A 275 10.86 -13.73 4.88
CA VAL A 275 12.24 -14.16 4.67
C VAL A 275 13.14 -13.23 5.46
N GLU A 276 13.69 -13.74 6.56
CA GLU A 276 14.68 -13.05 7.37
C GLU A 276 15.94 -12.75 6.55
N VAL A 277 16.50 -11.56 6.74
CA VAL A 277 17.76 -11.12 6.14
C VAL A 277 18.72 -10.60 7.22
N ALA A 278 19.93 -10.22 6.83
CA ALA A 278 20.95 -9.79 7.78
C ALA A 278 20.49 -8.59 8.64
N GLY A 279 20.63 -8.72 9.96
CA GLY A 279 20.33 -7.67 10.93
C GLY A 279 18.93 -7.74 11.56
N GLY A 280 18.22 -8.88 11.41
CA GLY A 280 16.83 -9.04 11.86
C GLY A 280 15.82 -8.32 10.96
N ASP A 281 16.27 -7.80 9.82
CA ASP A 281 15.36 -7.21 8.84
C ASP A 281 14.62 -8.35 8.11
N ASP A 282 13.46 -8.04 7.54
CA ASP A 282 12.61 -9.01 6.85
C ASP A 282 12.27 -8.60 5.43
N ILE A 283 12.04 -9.60 4.59
CA ILE A 283 11.37 -9.46 3.31
C ILE A 283 10.04 -10.18 3.38
N VAL A 284 8.97 -9.41 3.22
CA VAL A 284 7.61 -9.91 3.18
C VAL A 284 7.23 -10.15 1.74
N VAL A 285 6.91 -11.39 1.41
CA VAL A 285 6.50 -11.86 0.08
C VAL A 285 5.03 -12.22 0.12
N ILE A 286 4.20 -11.43 -0.52
CA ILE A 286 2.78 -11.69 -0.69
C ILE A 286 2.58 -12.35 -2.05
N GLU A 287 2.12 -13.58 -2.06
CA GLU A 287 1.83 -14.34 -3.27
C GLU A 287 0.32 -14.49 -3.45
N SER A 288 -0.18 -14.20 -4.65
CA SER A 288 -1.59 -14.42 -4.96
C SER A 288 -1.90 -15.88 -5.24
N GLN A 289 -2.99 -16.40 -4.66
CA GLN A 289 -3.42 -17.78 -4.88
C GLN A 289 -4.21 -17.99 -6.17
N ASN A 290 -4.84 -16.93 -6.68
CA ASN A 290 -5.78 -17.00 -7.80
C ASN A 290 -5.29 -16.27 -9.06
N ILE A 291 -4.15 -15.61 -8.97
CA ILE A 291 -3.56 -14.86 -10.08
C ILE A 291 -2.40 -15.66 -10.63
N ASP A 292 -2.65 -16.27 -11.79
CA ASP A 292 -1.62 -16.86 -12.62
C ASP A 292 -1.05 -15.79 -13.56
N PHE A 293 0.24 -15.53 -13.41
CA PHE A 293 1.05 -14.67 -14.24
C PHE A 293 2.10 -15.54 -14.96
N TYR A 294 1.71 -16.09 -16.11
CA TYR A 294 2.57 -16.89 -17.00
C TYR A 294 3.07 -18.22 -16.44
N GLY A 295 2.23 -18.93 -15.70
CA GLY A 295 2.55 -20.19 -15.05
C GLY A 295 3.18 -20.01 -13.68
N GLU A 296 3.40 -18.76 -13.25
CA GLU A 296 3.87 -18.41 -11.92
C GLU A 296 2.82 -17.56 -11.21
N LYS A 297 2.79 -17.63 -9.89
CA LYS A 297 1.89 -16.78 -9.12
C LYS A 297 2.47 -15.38 -9.03
N PHE A 298 1.62 -14.37 -9.24
CA PHE A 298 2.05 -13.00 -9.06
C PHE A 298 2.37 -12.74 -7.59
N GLN A 299 3.51 -12.11 -7.33
CA GLN A 299 3.95 -11.72 -5.99
C GLN A 299 4.12 -10.20 -5.88
N MET A 300 3.93 -9.68 -4.67
CA MET A 300 4.32 -8.33 -4.28
C MET A 300 5.23 -8.46 -3.08
N ILE A 301 6.39 -7.82 -3.13
CA ILE A 301 7.36 -7.89 -2.04
C ILE A 301 7.60 -6.52 -1.42
N PHE A 302 7.93 -6.48 -0.12
CA PHE A 302 8.46 -5.31 0.54
C PHE A 302 9.38 -5.68 1.69
N ALA A 303 10.23 -4.74 2.10
CA ALA A 303 11.09 -4.95 3.26
C ALA A 303 10.48 -4.34 4.52
N ARG A 304 10.65 -5.04 5.64
CA ARG A 304 10.34 -4.59 7.00
C ARG A 304 11.66 -4.50 7.75
N LYS A 305 11.92 -3.36 8.37
CA LYS A 305 13.15 -3.11 9.10
C LYS A 305 12.96 -3.45 10.57
N ASN A 306 13.90 -4.19 11.15
CA ASN A 306 13.81 -4.67 12.53
C ASN A 306 13.49 -3.54 13.52
N ARG A 307 12.56 -3.81 14.43
CA ARG A 307 12.05 -2.88 15.44
C ARG A 307 12.38 -3.41 16.82
N LYS A 308 12.38 -2.51 17.80
CA LYS A 308 12.61 -2.92 19.18
C LYS A 308 11.45 -3.79 19.66
N PRO A 309 11.73 -4.80 20.50
CA PRO A 309 10.69 -5.47 21.25
C PRO A 309 9.98 -4.45 22.16
N ILE A 310 8.77 -4.80 22.57
CA ILE A 310 7.92 -3.99 23.43
C ILE A 310 7.77 -4.72 24.74
N LEU A 311 8.14 -4.04 25.80
CA LEU A 311 7.84 -4.49 27.15
C LEU A 311 6.51 -3.89 27.60
N GLU A 312 5.53 -4.74 27.91
CA GLU A 312 4.28 -4.25 28.50
C GLU A 312 4.55 -3.57 29.85
N PHE A 313 3.79 -2.51 30.13
CA PHE A 313 3.97 -1.77 31.37
C PHE A 313 3.82 -2.69 32.59
N TYR A 314 4.88 -2.72 33.38
CA TYR A 314 4.93 -3.47 34.63
C TYR A 314 4.75 -2.52 35.81
N ALA A 315 3.52 -2.49 36.33
CA ALA A 315 3.27 -1.99 37.66
C ALA A 315 3.61 -3.10 38.65
N ALA A 316 4.64 -2.85 39.47
CA ALA A 316 4.85 -3.63 40.68
C ALA A 316 3.53 -3.69 41.47
N GLY A 317 3.13 -4.88 41.91
CA GLY A 317 1.84 -5.08 42.58
C GLY A 317 1.83 -4.54 44.02
N SER A 318 1.02 -5.17 44.87
CA SER A 318 0.85 -4.74 46.26
C SER A 318 2.17 -4.65 47.02
N GLU A 319 2.19 -3.81 48.06
CA GLU A 319 3.30 -3.67 48.99
C GLU A 319 3.81 -5.04 49.47
N LEU A 320 5.12 -5.20 49.39
CA LEU A 320 5.81 -6.41 49.81
C LEU A 320 6.20 -6.23 51.28
N ALA A 321 5.65 -7.05 52.16
CA ALA A 321 6.10 -7.09 53.55
C ALA A 321 7.43 -7.85 53.63
N ALA A 322 8.46 -7.23 54.18
CA ALA A 322 9.77 -7.87 54.38
C ALA A 322 10.45 -7.38 55.66
N ARG A 323 11.43 -8.15 56.15
CA ARG A 323 12.30 -7.76 57.27
C ARG A 323 13.77 -7.74 56.84
N GLU A 324 14.58 -6.98 57.56
CA GLU A 324 16.03 -6.95 57.34
C GLU A 324 16.61 -8.37 57.44
N GLY A 325 17.42 -8.77 56.46
CA GLY A 325 18.05 -10.08 56.41
C GLY A 325 17.15 -11.21 55.89
N GLU A 326 15.85 -10.97 55.66
CA GLU A 326 14.98 -11.99 55.05
C GLU A 326 15.29 -12.16 53.55
N PRO A 327 15.39 -13.41 53.07
CA PRO A 327 15.56 -13.68 51.65
C PRO A 327 14.24 -13.46 50.91
N LEU A 328 14.26 -12.57 49.92
CA LEU A 328 13.18 -12.40 48.96
C LEU A 328 13.42 -13.28 47.75
N SER A 329 12.45 -14.13 47.42
CA SER A 329 12.47 -14.83 46.14
C SER A 329 12.15 -13.86 45.01
N TYR A 330 12.66 -14.16 43.82
CA TYR A 330 12.31 -13.44 42.59
C TYR A 330 10.80 -13.38 42.36
N GLU A 331 10.10 -14.50 42.60
CA GLU A 331 8.63 -14.61 42.50
C GLU A 331 7.90 -13.74 43.55
N GLY A 332 8.54 -13.46 44.68
CA GLY A 332 8.02 -12.53 45.67
C GLY A 332 8.11 -11.07 45.20
N ILE A 333 9.21 -10.71 44.54
CA ILE A 333 9.44 -9.35 44.00
C ILE A 333 8.59 -9.12 42.74
N ILE A 334 8.35 -10.17 41.96
CA ILE A 334 7.63 -10.12 40.69
C ILE A 334 6.30 -10.85 40.82
N ASN A 335 5.28 -10.09 41.20
CA ASN A 335 3.96 -10.62 41.53
C ASN A 335 2.97 -10.62 40.36
N LYS A 336 3.44 -10.34 39.14
CA LYS A 336 2.63 -10.29 37.92
C LYS A 336 3.42 -10.80 36.73
N ASP A 337 2.73 -11.47 35.81
CA ASP A 337 3.29 -11.89 34.52
C ASP A 337 3.84 -10.68 33.76
N ILE A 338 5.13 -10.74 33.42
CA ILE A 338 5.77 -9.79 32.53
C ILE A 338 5.50 -10.24 31.11
N VAL A 339 4.82 -9.39 30.36
CA VAL A 339 4.52 -9.64 28.95
C VAL A 339 5.47 -8.79 28.13
N ALA A 340 6.19 -9.44 27.22
CA ALA A 340 6.95 -8.77 26.19
C ALA A 340 6.55 -9.33 24.83
N LEU A 341 6.57 -8.48 23.82
CA LEU A 341 6.12 -8.77 22.46
C LEU A 341 7.14 -8.21 21.50
N ASP A 342 7.43 -8.92 20.42
CA ASP A 342 8.22 -8.37 19.34
C ASP A 342 7.32 -8.09 18.12
N PRO A 343 7.25 -6.84 17.62
CA PRO A 343 6.46 -6.51 16.44
C PRO A 343 6.85 -7.28 15.18
N ASP A 344 8.08 -7.78 15.09
CA ASP A 344 8.64 -8.50 13.96
C ASP A 344 8.56 -10.03 14.15
N GLU A 345 7.79 -10.48 15.15
CA GLU A 345 7.57 -11.89 15.50
C GLU A 345 8.85 -12.67 15.87
N ASP A 346 9.90 -11.96 16.28
CA ASP A 346 11.13 -12.54 16.80
C ASP A 346 10.96 -13.11 18.21
N ALA A 347 11.84 -14.03 18.60
CA ALA A 347 11.89 -14.46 19.99
C ALA A 347 12.47 -13.34 20.88
N VAL A 348 11.97 -13.25 22.10
CA VAL A 348 12.41 -12.24 23.08
C VAL A 348 12.91 -12.88 24.36
N THR A 349 13.97 -12.30 24.90
CA THR A 349 14.52 -12.65 26.21
C THR A 349 14.28 -11.51 27.18
N ILE A 350 13.58 -11.79 28.27
CA ILE A 350 13.38 -10.84 29.38
C ILE A 350 14.48 -11.05 30.42
N SER A 351 15.18 -9.98 30.76
CA SER A 351 16.15 -9.92 31.84
C SER A 351 15.67 -8.94 32.91
N ILE A 352 15.94 -9.28 34.16
CA ILE A 352 15.46 -8.51 35.30
C ILE A 352 16.59 -8.28 36.26
N LYS A 353 16.77 -7.01 36.60
CA LYS A 353 17.77 -6.55 37.53
C LYS A 353 17.08 -5.86 38.68
N VAL A 354 17.15 -6.51 39.84
CA VAL A 354 16.76 -5.89 41.10
C VAL A 354 17.95 -5.05 41.57
N ASN A 355 17.79 -3.74 41.54
CA ASN A 355 18.88 -2.83 41.92
C ASN A 355 18.98 -2.75 43.44
N ASN A 356 20.18 -2.47 43.94
CA ASN A 356 20.52 -2.29 45.36
C ASN A 356 20.44 -3.54 46.25
N LEU A 357 19.85 -4.66 45.79
CA LEU A 357 19.86 -5.91 46.54
C LEU A 357 21.06 -6.81 46.19
N GLN A 358 21.61 -7.49 47.20
CA GLN A 358 22.63 -8.51 47.01
C GLN A 358 21.98 -9.85 46.63
N LEU A 359 22.28 -10.35 45.42
CA LEU A 359 21.90 -11.69 44.99
C LEU A 359 22.66 -12.75 45.81
N ILE A 360 21.94 -13.68 46.43
CA ILE A 360 22.49 -14.81 47.16
C ILE A 360 22.31 -16.14 46.42
N ALA A 361 23.01 -17.17 46.88
CA ALA A 361 22.90 -18.51 46.31
C ALA A 361 21.43 -18.99 46.34
N GLY A 362 20.94 -19.47 45.20
CA GLY A 362 19.55 -19.91 45.04
C GLY A 362 18.61 -18.91 44.36
N GLY A 363 19.11 -17.75 43.89
CA GLY A 363 18.30 -16.79 43.13
C GLY A 363 17.43 -15.88 44.00
N SER A 364 17.73 -15.81 45.30
CA SER A 364 17.08 -14.91 46.25
C SER A 364 17.90 -13.64 46.46
N TYR A 365 17.25 -12.62 47.04
CA TYR A 365 17.85 -11.33 47.36
C TYR A 365 17.75 -11.06 48.87
N ILE A 366 18.79 -10.49 49.49
CA ILE A 366 18.72 -10.08 50.89
C ILE A 366 18.28 -8.62 50.98
N VAL A 367 17.24 -8.35 51.77
CA VAL A 367 16.80 -6.98 52.11
C VAL A 367 17.74 -6.38 53.14
N THR A 368 18.25 -5.18 52.86
CA THR A 368 19.09 -4.40 53.78
C THR A 368 18.26 -3.33 54.49
N GLN A 369 18.79 -2.79 55.61
CA GLN A 369 18.16 -1.67 56.29
C GLN A 369 18.00 -0.43 55.39
N GLU A 370 18.92 -0.22 54.43
CA GLU A 370 18.83 0.90 53.48
C GLU A 370 17.61 0.76 52.55
N ASP A 371 17.31 -0.47 52.11
CA ASP A 371 16.15 -0.75 51.28
C ASP A 371 14.84 -0.48 52.04
N LEU A 372 14.76 -0.90 53.31
CA LEU A 372 13.61 -0.63 54.19
C LEU A 372 13.40 0.87 54.42
N VAL A 373 14.49 1.63 54.62
CA VAL A 373 14.44 3.09 54.80
C VAL A 373 14.00 3.80 53.52
N SER A 374 14.40 3.30 52.36
CA SER A 374 13.97 3.85 51.06
C SER A 374 12.48 3.63 50.78
N GLY A 375 11.92 2.53 51.32
CA GLY A 375 10.54 2.10 51.09
C GLY A 375 10.27 1.56 49.69
N GLU A 376 11.26 1.52 48.79
CA GLU A 376 11.11 1.08 47.40
C GLU A 376 12.34 0.32 46.90
N ILE A 377 12.12 -0.83 46.24
CA ILE A 377 13.17 -1.53 45.48
C ILE A 377 13.05 -1.15 44.01
N PRO A 378 14.06 -0.48 43.43
CA PRO A 378 14.08 -0.22 42.00
C PRO A 378 14.33 -1.51 41.22
N ILE A 379 13.41 -1.86 40.33
CA ILE A 379 13.48 -3.00 39.42
C ILE A 379 13.69 -2.47 38.01
N THR A 380 14.78 -2.89 37.36
CA THR A 380 14.97 -2.68 35.93
C THR A 380 14.57 -3.95 35.20
N LEU A 381 13.65 -3.81 34.25
CA LEU A 381 13.26 -4.85 33.33
C LEU A 381 13.81 -4.47 31.95
N GLU A 382 14.48 -5.41 31.30
CA GLU A 382 15.00 -5.23 29.94
C GLU A 382 14.57 -6.43 29.10
N VAL A 383 13.99 -6.17 27.94
CA VAL A 383 13.70 -7.16 26.92
C VAL A 383 14.64 -6.96 25.74
N ILE A 384 15.19 -8.05 25.22
CA ILE A 384 16.08 -8.09 24.06
C ILE A 384 15.51 -9.08 23.05
N ASP A 385 15.43 -8.71 21.77
CA ASP A 385 15.05 -9.59 20.67
C ASP A 385 16.25 -10.41 20.14
N ASP A 386 15.99 -11.37 19.25
CA ASP A 386 17.04 -12.16 18.59
C ASP A 386 17.94 -11.31 17.66
N GLY A 387 17.44 -10.15 17.20
CA GLY A 387 18.19 -9.14 16.44
C GLY A 387 19.12 -8.25 17.28
N GLY A 388 19.09 -8.38 18.60
CA GLY A 388 19.88 -7.61 19.56
C GLY A 388 19.35 -6.19 19.85
N LEU A 389 18.14 -5.83 19.44
CA LEU A 389 17.48 -4.61 19.87
C LEU A 389 16.81 -4.82 21.22
N SER A 390 16.74 -3.75 22.02
CA SER A 390 16.18 -3.82 23.37
C SER A 390 15.26 -2.67 23.72
N ASP A 391 14.33 -2.97 24.64
CA ASP A 391 13.49 -2.03 25.35
C ASP A 391 13.59 -2.29 26.86
N SER A 392 13.42 -1.25 27.66
CA SER A 392 13.61 -1.34 29.10
C SER A 392 12.71 -0.41 29.86
N GLN A 393 12.25 -0.85 31.03
CA GLN A 393 11.51 -0.01 31.98
C GLN A 393 12.14 -0.10 33.36
N ILE A 394 12.01 0.98 34.13
CA ILE A 394 12.32 1.01 35.55
C ILE A 394 11.00 1.12 36.30
N SER A 395 10.79 0.23 37.26
CA SER A 395 9.64 0.22 38.16
C SER A 395 10.16 0.19 39.61
N SER A 396 9.28 0.47 40.57
CA SER A 396 9.61 0.41 42.00
C SER A 396 8.64 -0.52 42.71
N GLN A 397 9.15 -1.55 43.38
CA GLN A 397 8.35 -2.38 44.29
C GLN A 397 8.40 -1.77 45.68
N LYS A 398 7.26 -1.35 46.19
CA LYS A 398 7.18 -0.85 47.56
C LYS A 398 7.45 -1.97 48.56
N ILE A 399 8.25 -1.67 49.58
CA ILE A 399 8.44 -2.53 50.75
C ILE A 399 7.89 -1.82 51.99
N GLU A 400 7.16 -2.57 52.81
CA GLU A 400 6.88 -2.17 54.19
C GLU A 400 7.63 -3.06 55.20
N GLU A 401 8.30 -2.43 56.16
CA GLU A 401 8.92 -3.13 57.29
C GLU A 401 7.82 -3.73 58.18
N THR A 402 7.84 -5.05 58.37
CA THR A 402 6.83 -5.71 59.20
C THR A 402 7.19 -5.57 60.68
N ALA A 403 6.33 -4.89 61.45
CA ALA A 403 6.50 -4.76 62.91
C ALA A 403 6.65 -6.14 63.56
N THR A 404 7.67 -6.28 64.42
CA THR A 404 8.01 -7.51 65.16
C THR A 404 6.97 -7.93 66.16
#